data_AF-A0A7X9XDI7-F1
#
_entry.id   AF-A0A7X9XDI7-F1
#
_cell.length_a   1.000
_cell.length_b   1.000
_cell.length_c   1.000
_cell.angle_alpha   90.00
_cell.angle_beta   90.00
_cell.angle_gamma   90.00
#
_symmetry.space_group_name_H-M   'P 1'
#
loop_
_entity.id
_entity.type
_entity.pdbx_description
1 polymer ?
#
loop_
_entity_poly.entity_id
_entity_poly.type
_entity_poly.pdbx_seq_one_letter_code
_entity_poly.pdbx_strand_id
1 'polypeptide(L)' 'MSRKEMMNYEDSLKYYRDLHNSLDTAKEEGIEIGEKRKAIETAKTMLLDGLSIDKVVQYSGLSLEEVQYIKL' A
#
# COMPACT_ATOMS: atom_id res chain seq x y z
N MET A 1 4.55 37.87 22.57
CA MET A 1 3.78 37.40 21.41
C MET A 1 2.41 38.03 21.42
N SER A 2 2.03 38.70 20.34
CA SER A 2 0.66 39.16 20.13
C SER A 2 -0.28 37.98 19.89
N ARG A 3 -1.57 38.16 20.15
CA ARG A 3 -2.61 37.14 19.89
C ARG A 3 -2.56 36.62 18.45
N LYS A 4 -2.23 37.50 17.50
CA LYS A 4 -2.09 37.19 16.08
C LYS A 4 -0.87 36.32 15.77
N GLU A 5 0.26 36.57 16.44
CA GLU A 5 1.47 35.74 16.28
C GLU A 5 1.26 34.33 16.83
N MET A 6 0.53 34.20 17.95
CA MET A 6 0.19 32.89 18.53
C MET A 6 -0.74 32.09 17.62
N MET A 7 -1.77 32.72 17.06
CA MET A 7 -2.67 32.08 16.10
C MET A 7 -1.93 31.61 14.83
N ASN A 8 -1.09 32.48 14.24
CA ASN A 8 -0.32 32.12 13.05
C ASN A 8 0.65 30.95 13.31
N TYR A 9 1.23 30.90 14.52
CA TYR A 9 2.09 29.80 14.93
C TYR A 9 1.31 28.48 15.05
N GLU A 10 0.14 28.51 15.69
CA GLU A 10 -0.74 27.34 15.78
C GLU A 10 -1.22 26.84 14.42
N ASP A 11 -1.63 27.74 13.53
CA ASP A 11 -2.04 27.41 12.16
C ASP A 11 -0.89 26.77 11.36
N SER A 12 0.33 27.27 11.53
CA SER A 12 1.53 26.72 10.89
C SER A 12 1.85 25.31 11.39
N LEU A 13 1.74 25.09 12.71
CA LEU A 13 1.92 23.76 13.31
C LEU A 13 0.85 22.77 12.84
N LYS A 14 -0.41 23.22 12.76
CA LYS A 14 -1.50 22.41 12.24
C LYS A 14 -1.24 22.00 10.78
N TYR A 15 -0.89 22.97 9.93
CA TYR A 15 -0.56 22.70 8.54
C TYR A 15 0.58 21.67 8.39
N TYR A 16 1.64 21.81 9.18
CA TYR A 16 2.75 20.88 9.16
C TYR A 16 2.33 19.46 9.56
N ARG A 17 1.48 19.33 10.60
CA ARG A 17 0.94 18.04 11.03
C ARG A 17 0.06 17.41 9.96
N ASP A 18 -0.86 18.18 9.37
CA ASP A 18 -1.77 17.68 8.35
C ASP A 18 -1.00 17.21 7.12
N LEU A 19 0.05 17.93 6.73
CA LEU A 19 0.95 17.53 5.65
C LEU A 19 1.71 16.24 5.99
N HIS A 20 2.29 16.15 7.18
CA HIS A 20 3.04 14.97 7.62
C HIS A 20 2.15 13.73 7.63
N ASN A 21 0.96 13.82 8.23
CA ASN A 21 0.00 12.72 8.26
C ASN A 21 -0.40 12.29 6.85
N SER A 22 -0.66 13.24 5.95
CA SER A 22 -1.02 12.94 4.56
C SER A 22 0.10 12.20 3.83
N LEU A 23 1.37 12.57 4.07
CA LEU A 23 2.53 11.94 3.46
C LEU A 23 2.77 10.53 4.02
N ASP A 24 2.62 10.34 5.32
CA ASP A 24 2.75 9.03 5.96
C ASP A 24 1.68 8.07 5.44
N THR A 25 0.43 8.50 5.39
CA THR A 25 -0.67 7.70 4.83
C THR A 25 -0.40 7.33 3.36
N ALA A 26 0.01 8.30 2.53
CA ALA A 26 0.31 8.03 1.12
C ALA A 26 1.48 7.04 0.95
N LYS A 27 2.47 7.09 1.84
CA LYS A 27 3.60 6.16 1.85
C LYS A 27 3.18 4.75 2.26
N GLU A 28 2.40 4.62 3.33
CA GLU A 28 1.88 3.33 3.81
C GLU A 28 1.01 2.66 2.73
N GLU A 29 0.06 3.39 2.15
CA GLU A 29 -0.77 2.89 1.04
C GLU A 29 0.10 2.49 -0.17
N GLY A 30 1.12 3.30 -0.49
CA GLY A 30 2.05 2.99 -1.57
C GLY A 30 2.82 1.68 -1.36
N ILE A 31 3.24 1.39 -0.13
CA ILE A 31 3.91 0.15 0.24
C ILE A 31 2.93 -1.03 0.11
N GLU A 32 1.73 -0.92 0.67
CA GLU A 32 0.73 -1.99 0.61
C GLU A 32 0.34 -2.33 -0.85
N ILE A 33 0.11 -1.31 -1.67
CA ILE A 33 -0.16 -1.48 -3.11
C ILE A 33 1.03 -2.15 -3.80
N GLY A 34 2.25 -1.75 -3.47
CA GLY A 34 3.48 -2.33 -4.03
C GLY A 34 3.65 -3.81 -3.70
N GLU A 35 3.46 -4.17 -2.43
CA GLU A 35 3.53 -5.57 -1.96
C GLU A 35 2.45 -6.43 -2.62
N LYS A 36 1.21 -5.92 -2.69
CA LYS A 36 0.11 -6.63 -3.36
C LYS A 36 0.37 -6.84 -4.85
N ARG A 37 0.88 -5.81 -5.56
CA ARG A 37 1.23 -5.93 -6.99
C ARG A 37 2.34 -6.96 -7.20
N LYS A 38 3.38 -6.94 -6.38
CA LYS A 38 4.48 -7.92 -6.45
C LYS A 38 3.99 -9.35 -6.22
N ALA A 39 3.09 -9.56 -5.26
CA ALA A 39 2.49 -10.87 -4.99
C ALA A 39 1.70 -11.38 -6.21
N ILE A 40 0.91 -10.51 -6.85
CA ILE A 40 0.15 -10.85 -8.07
C ILE A 40 1.08 -11.17 -9.24
N GLU A 41 2.14 -10.39 -9.46
CA GLU A 41 3.12 -10.67 -10.52
C GLU A 41 3.84 -11.99 -10.30
N THR A 42 4.26 -12.27 -9.07
CA THR A 42 4.88 -13.54 -8.71
C THR A 42 3.93 -14.72 -8.94
N ALA A 43 2.66 -14.57 -8.56
CA ALA A 43 1.64 -15.58 -8.81
C ALA A 43 1.40 -15.80 -10.32
N LYS A 44 1.39 -14.74 -11.14
CA LYS A 44 1.33 -14.85 -12.61
C LYS A 44 2.50 -15.65 -13.16
N THR A 45 3.72 -15.35 -12.75
CA THR A 45 4.90 -16.09 -13.22
C THR A 45 4.84 -17.56 -12.81
N MET A 46 4.38 -17.86 -11.58
CA MET A 46 4.23 -19.24 -11.13
C MET A 46 3.16 -20.02 -11.93
N LEU A 47 2.04 -19.38 -12.26
CA LEU A 47 1.00 -19.98 -13.10
C LEU A 47 1.50 -20.23 -14.53
N LEU A 48 2.28 -19.30 -15.10
CA LEU A 48 2.91 -19.45 -16.41
C LEU A 48 3.96 -20.58 -16.43
N ASP A 49 4.69 -20.75 -15.33
CA ASP A 49 5.63 -21.86 -15.14
C ASP A 49 4.93 -23.21 -14.87
N GLY A 50 3.59 -23.24 -14.85
CA GLY A 50 2.79 -24.45 -14.72
C GLY A 50 2.66 -24.98 -13.29
N LEU A 51 2.91 -24.16 -12.26
CA LEU A 51 2.63 -24.55 -10.88
C LEU A 51 1.11 -24.66 -10.63
N SER A 52 0.73 -25.56 -9.73
CA SER A 52 -0.68 -25.71 -9.32
C SER A 52 -1.15 -24.51 -8.50
N ILE A 53 -2.45 -24.20 -8.61
CA ILE A 53 -3.10 -23.10 -7.88
C ILE A 53 -2.84 -23.21 -6.37
N ASP A 54 -2.88 -24.41 -5.80
CA ASP A 54 -2.61 -24.63 -4.36
C ASP A 54 -1.20 -24.17 -3.95
N LYS A 55 -0.19 -24.45 -4.79
CA LYS A 55 1.19 -24.00 -4.53
C LYS A 55 1.31 -22.49 -4.69
N VAL A 56 0.64 -21.91 -5.69
CA VAL A 56 0.64 -20.47 -5.90
C VAL A 56 0.02 -19.76 -4.69
N VAL A 57 -1.13 -20.21 -4.19
CA VAL A 57 -1.76 -19.70 -2.96
C VAL A 57 -0.82 -19.82 -1.76
N GLN A 58 -0.19 -20.99 -1.58
CA GLN A 58 0.72 -21.23 -0.45
C GLN A 58 1.94 -20.31 -0.45
N TYR A 59 2.56 -20.06 -1.60
CA TYR A 59 3.82 -19.32 -1.69
C TYR A 59 3.65 -17.82 -1.95
N SER A 60 2.58 -17.40 -2.65
CA SER A 60 2.32 -15.98 -2.93
C SER A 60 1.63 -15.25 -1.77
N GLY A 61 1.03 -15.99 -0.83
CA GLY A 61 0.24 -15.41 0.26
C GLY A 61 -1.11 -14.82 -0.18
N LEU A 62 -1.47 -15.00 -1.46
CA LEU A 62 -2.77 -14.59 -2.00
C LEU A 62 -3.85 -15.61 -1.64
N SER A 63 -5.08 -15.14 -1.54
CA SER A 63 -6.24 -16.03 -1.41
C SER A 63 -6.48 -16.82 -2.70
N LEU A 64 -7.18 -17.96 -2.58
CA LEU A 64 -7.55 -18.78 -3.74
C LEU A 64 -8.41 -18.00 -4.75
N GLU A 65 -9.30 -17.15 -4.26
CA GLU A 65 -10.13 -16.25 -5.08
C GLU A 65 -9.27 -15.26 -5.86
N GLU A 66 -8.30 -14.62 -5.20
CA GLU A 66 -7.38 -13.69 -5.85
C GLU A 66 -6.59 -14.39 -6.95
N VAL A 67 -6.04 -15.58 -6.69
CA VAL A 67 -5.27 -16.36 -7.68
C VAL A 67 -6.15 -16.77 -8.87
N GLN A 68 -7.41 -17.16 -8.64
CA GLN A 68 -8.34 -17.51 -9.73
C GLN A 68 -8.73 -16.31 -10.59
N TYR A 69 -8.81 -15.12 -10.00
CA TYR A 69 -9.13 -13.89 -10.72
C TYR A 69 -7.92 -13.23 -11.41
N ILE A 70 -6.72 -13.79 -11.23
CA ILE A 70 -5.54 -13.37 -11.96
C ILE A 70 -5.79 -13.64 -13.45
N LYS A 71 -6.01 -12.56 -14.21
CA LYS A 71 -5.99 -12.61 -15.67
C LYS A 71 -4.54 -12.85 -16.11
N LEU A 72 -4.32 -14.00 -16.74
CA LEU A 72 -3.11 -14.34 -17.48
C LEU A 72 -3.04 -13.55 -18.78
#